data_AF-X1IQ47-F1
#
_entry.id   AF-X1IQ47-F1
#
_cell.length_a   1.000
_cell.length_b   1.000
_cell.length_c   1.000
_cell.angle_alpha   90.00
_cell.angle_beta   90.00
_cell.angle_gamma   90.00
#
_symmetry.space_group_name_H-M   'P 1'
#
loop_
_entity.id
_entity.type
_entity.pdbx_description
1 polymer ?
#
loop_
_entity_poly.entity_id
_entity_poly.type
_entity_poly.pdbx_seq_one_letter_code
_entity_poly.pdbx_strand_id
1 'polypeptide(L)'
;MDVAVQSVVTTGRLKAVTHPKPAQAFLITVPTPLNTDRAADLSYIKTAAESLAPVLEAGNLVIVESTSPVGTTEQVSRWLEEARPDLTFPQQAGEDADILVAYCPERVMPGKVLHELINNDRIIGGLSLKSSERAIELYKIFLEGECLVTDVRTAEWSSWRKMLFGT
;
A
#
# COMPACT_ATOMS: atom_id res chain seq x y z
N MET A 1 9.84 -5.02 21.41
CA MET A 1 9.10 -5.43 20.19
C MET A 1 8.59 -6.86 20.36
N ASP A 2 9.45 -7.79 20.78
CA ASP A 2 9.12 -9.22 20.93
C ASP A 2 7.93 -9.51 21.85
N VAL A 3 7.83 -8.85 23.01
CA VAL A 3 6.68 -9.01 23.92
C VAL A 3 5.36 -8.57 23.28
N ALA A 4 5.38 -7.49 22.49
CA ALA A 4 4.20 -7.01 21.78
C ALA A 4 3.77 -7.98 20.68
N VAL A 5 4.73 -8.48 19.88
CA VAL A 5 4.48 -9.48 18.84
C VAL A 5 3.94 -10.78 19.45
N GLN A 6 4.56 -11.28 20.51
CA GLN A 6 4.13 -12.50 21.20
C GLN A 6 2.68 -12.38 21.70
N SER A 7 2.31 -11.22 22.25
CA SER A 7 0.95 -10.96 22.74
C SER A 7 -0.09 -11.01 21.62
N VAL A 8 0.15 -10.32 20.49
CA VAL A 8 -0.81 -10.28 19.38
C VAL A 8 -0.91 -11.62 18.62
N VAL A 9 0.17 -12.40 18.59
CA VAL A 9 0.15 -13.77 18.05
C VAL A 9 -0.65 -14.70 18.97
N THR A 10 -0.40 -14.65 20.29
CA THR A 10 -1.08 -15.50 21.28
C THR A 10 -2.59 -15.23 21.32
N THR A 11 -2.98 -13.97 21.16
CA THR A 11 -4.40 -13.56 21.10
C THR A 11 -5.05 -13.77 19.73
N GLY A 12 -4.30 -14.27 18.74
CA GLY A 12 -4.79 -14.57 17.40
C GLY A 12 -5.09 -13.35 16.52
N ARG A 13 -4.71 -12.14 16.95
CA ARG A 13 -4.86 -10.89 16.19
C ARG A 13 -3.82 -10.74 15.08
N LEU A 14 -2.69 -11.42 15.21
CA LEU A 14 -1.66 -11.53 14.17
C LEU A 14 -1.47 -12.99 13.78
N LYS A 15 -1.55 -13.30 12.49
CA LYS A 15 -1.32 -14.64 11.94
C LYS A 15 -0.44 -14.55 10.70
N ALA A 16 0.57 -15.41 10.62
CA ALA A 16 1.38 -15.56 9.42
C ALA A 16 0.76 -16.62 8.50
N VAL A 17 0.66 -16.32 7.21
CA VAL A 17 0.15 -17.21 6.16
C VAL A 17 1.02 -17.07 4.91
N THR A 18 1.07 -18.11 4.09
CA THR A 18 1.83 -18.11 2.82
C THR A 18 0.99 -17.72 1.61
N HIS A 19 -0.33 -17.63 1.78
CA HIS A 19 -1.27 -17.17 0.75
C HIS A 19 -2.21 -16.13 1.36
N PRO A 20 -2.51 -15.03 0.64
CA PRO A 20 -3.48 -14.05 1.08
C PRO A 20 -4.83 -14.68 1.46
N LYS A 21 -5.50 -14.06 2.42
CA LYS A 21 -6.84 -14.43 2.88
C LYS A 21 -7.78 -13.24 2.66
N PRO A 22 -9.09 -13.48 2.51
CA PRO A 22 -10.07 -12.40 2.42
C PRO A 22 -9.88 -11.37 3.54
N ALA A 23 -9.86 -10.10 3.17
CA ALA A 23 -9.66 -8.97 4.07
C ALA A 23 -10.34 -7.73 3.48
N GLN A 24 -10.55 -6.71 4.30
CA GLN A 24 -11.12 -5.43 3.84
C GLN A 24 -10.05 -4.50 3.25
N ALA A 25 -8.78 -4.69 3.63
CA ALA A 25 -7.66 -3.91 3.16
C ALA A 25 -6.41 -4.79 3.02
N PHE A 26 -5.60 -4.50 2.01
CA PHE A 26 -4.36 -5.19 1.70
C PHE A 26 -3.23 -4.18 1.54
N LEU A 27 -2.10 -4.39 2.23
CA LEU A 27 -0.92 -3.55 2.13
C LEU A 27 0.18 -4.33 1.39
N ILE A 28 0.71 -3.75 0.31
CA ILE A 28 1.84 -4.27 -0.44
C ILE A 28 3.12 -3.60 0.08
N THR A 29 3.90 -4.36 0.83
CA THR A 29 5.14 -3.94 1.52
C THR A 29 6.35 -4.80 1.11
N VAL A 30 6.38 -5.22 -0.16
CA VAL A 30 7.45 -6.07 -0.70
C VAL A 30 8.69 -5.25 -1.13
N PRO A 31 9.87 -5.88 -1.23
CA PRO A 31 11.07 -5.21 -1.72
C PRO A 31 10.91 -4.72 -3.17
N THR A 32 11.61 -3.62 -3.47
CA THR A 32 11.72 -3.02 -4.81
C THR A 32 13.19 -2.79 -5.14
N PRO A 33 13.97 -3.86 -5.39
CA PRO A 33 15.39 -3.73 -5.67
C PRO A 33 15.62 -2.94 -6.96
N LEU A 34 16.80 -2.34 -7.09
CA LEU A 34 17.22 -1.71 -8.33
C LEU A 34 17.98 -2.72 -9.18
N ASN A 35 17.64 -2.77 -10.46
CA ASN A 35 18.37 -3.50 -11.49
C ASN A 35 19.75 -2.87 -11.73
N THR A 36 20.59 -3.56 -12.52
CA THR A 36 21.96 -3.09 -12.85
C THR A 36 21.97 -1.74 -13.57
N ASP A 37 20.92 -1.40 -14.29
CA ASP A 37 20.70 -0.11 -14.97
C ASP A 37 20.05 0.95 -14.07
N ARG A 38 19.89 0.66 -12.76
CA ARG A 38 19.20 1.48 -11.75
C ARG A 38 17.69 1.65 -11.97
N ALA A 39 17.07 0.87 -12.87
CA ALA A 39 15.61 0.80 -12.94
C ALA A 39 15.07 0.00 -11.74
N ALA A 40 13.90 0.38 -11.20
CA ALA A 40 13.26 -0.41 -10.16
C ALA A 40 12.73 -1.73 -10.74
N ASP A 41 13.02 -2.83 -10.07
CA ASP A 41 12.39 -4.12 -10.34
C ASP A 41 11.02 -4.17 -9.65
N LEU A 42 9.96 -4.13 -10.45
CA LEU A 42 8.58 -4.20 -9.98
C LEU A 42 8.04 -5.64 -9.93
N SER A 43 8.85 -6.67 -10.23
CA SER A 43 8.40 -8.07 -10.28
C SER A 43 7.81 -8.54 -8.96
N TYR A 44 8.35 -8.10 -7.83
CA TYR A 44 7.84 -8.40 -6.49
C TYR A 44 6.48 -7.76 -6.24
N ILE A 45 6.30 -6.48 -6.60
CA ILE A 45 5.02 -5.78 -6.47
C ILE A 45 3.97 -6.44 -7.37
N LYS A 46 4.35 -6.77 -8.62
CA LYS A 46 3.46 -7.46 -9.56
C LYS A 46 3.01 -8.81 -8.99
N THR A 47 3.94 -9.63 -8.53
CA THR A 47 3.64 -10.94 -7.93
C THR A 47 2.75 -10.79 -6.70
N ALA A 48 2.99 -9.78 -5.87
CA ALA A 48 2.15 -9.49 -4.71
C ALA A 48 0.72 -9.13 -5.15
N ALA A 49 0.56 -8.20 -6.09
CA ALA A 49 -0.75 -7.81 -6.62
C ALA A 49 -1.51 -9.01 -7.21
N GLU A 50 -0.87 -9.80 -8.07
CA GLU A 50 -1.46 -11.02 -8.65
C GLU A 50 -1.86 -12.04 -7.58
N SER A 51 -1.11 -12.14 -6.48
CA SER A 51 -1.47 -13.03 -5.36
C SER A 51 -2.70 -12.58 -4.58
N LEU A 52 -3.02 -11.28 -4.60
CA LEU A 52 -4.22 -10.73 -3.97
C LEU A 52 -5.47 -10.99 -4.81
N ALA A 53 -5.33 -11.02 -6.14
CA ALA A 53 -6.45 -11.12 -7.07
C ALA A 53 -7.51 -12.19 -6.70
N PRO A 54 -7.16 -13.43 -6.30
CA PRO A 54 -8.15 -14.46 -5.98
C PRO A 54 -9.00 -14.19 -4.72
N VAL A 55 -8.59 -13.25 -3.86
CA VAL A 55 -9.28 -12.96 -2.59
C VAL A 55 -9.90 -11.56 -2.55
N LEU A 56 -9.79 -10.80 -3.65
CA LEU A 56 -10.39 -9.47 -3.73
C LEU A 56 -11.92 -9.54 -3.87
N GLU A 57 -12.60 -8.65 -3.18
CA GLU A 57 -14.05 -8.46 -3.26
C GLU A 57 -14.36 -6.96 -3.41
N ALA A 58 -15.54 -6.64 -3.92
CA ALA A 58 -15.98 -5.25 -4.03
C ALA A 58 -15.94 -4.54 -2.65
N GLY A 59 -15.49 -3.29 -2.64
CA GLY A 59 -15.24 -2.48 -1.46
C GLY A 59 -13.86 -2.68 -0.81
N ASN A 60 -13.02 -3.59 -1.32
CA ASN A 60 -11.67 -3.79 -0.80
C ASN A 60 -10.74 -2.62 -1.15
N LEU A 61 -9.80 -2.34 -0.25
CA LEU A 61 -8.74 -1.36 -0.43
C LEU A 61 -7.39 -2.06 -0.65
N VAL A 62 -6.65 -1.66 -1.68
CA VAL A 62 -5.25 -2.07 -1.89
C VAL A 62 -4.35 -0.84 -1.74
N ILE A 63 -3.38 -0.92 -0.83
CA ILE A 63 -2.40 0.15 -0.60
C ILE A 63 -1.01 -0.34 -0.98
N VAL A 64 -0.31 0.43 -1.80
CA VAL A 64 1.11 0.23 -2.06
C VAL A 64 1.90 1.09 -1.07
N GLU A 65 2.71 0.44 -0.23
CA GLU A 65 3.64 1.13 0.68
C GLU A 65 5.12 0.97 0.24
N SER A 66 5.40 -0.05 -0.57
CA SER A 66 6.71 -0.26 -1.18
C SER A 66 7.24 1.02 -1.85
N THR A 67 8.51 1.35 -1.64
CA THR A 67 9.12 2.50 -2.31
C THR A 67 9.29 2.20 -3.79
N SER A 68 8.57 2.88 -4.66
CA SER A 68 8.51 2.57 -6.08
C SER A 68 8.52 3.84 -6.95
N PRO A 69 8.89 3.74 -8.24
CA PRO A 69 8.82 4.87 -9.16
C PRO A 69 7.39 5.39 -9.34
N VAL A 70 7.30 6.63 -9.79
CA VAL A 70 6.03 7.25 -10.19
C VAL A 70 5.37 6.42 -11.30
N GLY A 71 4.07 6.15 -11.19
CA GLY A 71 3.30 5.33 -12.10
C GLY A 71 3.07 3.89 -11.61
N THR A 72 3.66 3.50 -10.48
CA THR A 72 3.59 2.10 -10.00
C THR A 72 2.19 1.75 -9.50
N THR A 73 1.53 2.69 -8.83
CA THR A 73 0.21 2.46 -8.24
C THR A 73 -0.87 2.32 -9.32
N GLU A 74 -0.81 3.13 -10.40
CA GLU A 74 -1.66 2.89 -11.57
C GLU A 74 -1.36 1.54 -12.22
N GLN A 75 -0.09 1.14 -12.29
CA GLN A 75 0.30 -0.14 -12.86
C GLN A 75 -0.18 -1.34 -12.01
N VAL A 76 -0.18 -1.23 -10.68
CA VAL A 76 -0.79 -2.21 -9.77
C VAL A 76 -2.28 -2.32 -10.05
N SER A 77 -2.98 -1.21 -10.18
CA SER A 77 -4.42 -1.20 -10.50
C SER A 77 -4.71 -1.89 -11.83
N ARG A 78 -3.85 -1.73 -12.84
CA ARG A 78 -3.98 -2.41 -14.13
C ARG A 78 -3.73 -3.92 -14.04
N TRP A 79 -2.72 -4.35 -13.29
CA TRP A 79 -2.48 -5.79 -13.12
C TRP A 79 -3.64 -6.47 -12.39
N LEU A 80 -4.24 -5.80 -11.41
CA LEU A 80 -5.42 -6.32 -10.72
C LEU A 80 -6.65 -6.34 -11.63
N GLU A 81 -6.85 -5.31 -12.46
CA GLU A 81 -7.89 -5.28 -13.49
C GLU A 81 -7.77 -6.45 -14.47
N GLU A 82 -6.57 -6.70 -15.00
CA GLU A 82 -6.30 -7.82 -15.91
C GLU A 82 -6.61 -9.17 -15.24
N ALA A 83 -6.33 -9.31 -13.95
CA ALA A 83 -6.57 -10.53 -13.19
C ALA A 83 -8.04 -10.70 -12.72
N ARG A 84 -8.81 -9.62 -12.62
CA ARG A 84 -10.19 -9.58 -12.10
C ARG A 84 -11.11 -8.75 -12.99
N PRO A 85 -11.39 -9.22 -14.22
CA PRO A 85 -12.30 -8.52 -15.14
C PRO A 85 -13.76 -8.47 -14.66
N ASP A 86 -14.09 -9.23 -13.61
CA ASP A 86 -15.39 -9.23 -12.93
C ASP A 86 -15.56 -8.08 -11.92
N LEU A 87 -14.48 -7.35 -11.59
CA LEU A 87 -14.47 -6.20 -10.70
C LEU A 87 -14.06 -4.94 -11.47
N THR A 88 -14.56 -3.80 -11.03
CA THR A 88 -14.17 -2.49 -11.59
C THR A 88 -13.07 -1.81 -10.77
N PHE A 89 -12.19 -1.10 -11.47
CA PHE A 89 -11.04 -0.40 -10.90
C PHE A 89 -11.09 1.11 -11.18
N PRO A 90 -10.33 1.94 -10.45
CA PRO A 90 -10.44 3.41 -10.56
C PRO A 90 -10.21 3.95 -11.98
N GLN A 91 -9.34 3.32 -12.78
CA GLN A 91 -9.12 3.70 -14.18
C GLN A 91 -10.32 3.43 -15.10
N GLN A 92 -11.25 2.56 -14.70
CA GLN A 92 -12.46 2.22 -15.46
C GLN A 92 -13.69 2.98 -14.96
N ALA A 93 -13.84 3.08 -13.63
CA ALA A 93 -15.07 3.55 -12.99
C ALA A 93 -14.86 4.75 -12.03
N GLY A 94 -13.64 5.26 -11.88
CA GLY A 94 -13.34 6.41 -11.03
C GLY A 94 -13.77 6.20 -9.58
N GLU A 95 -14.67 7.04 -9.08
CA GLU A 95 -15.20 6.99 -7.71
C GLU A 95 -16.16 5.80 -7.47
N ASP A 96 -16.72 5.24 -8.53
CA ASP A 96 -17.69 4.13 -8.46
C ASP A 96 -17.03 2.76 -8.59
N ALA A 97 -15.69 2.70 -8.62
CA ALA A 97 -14.94 1.45 -8.69
C ALA A 97 -15.21 0.53 -7.49
N ASP A 98 -15.27 -0.77 -7.76
CA ASP A 98 -15.39 -1.82 -6.76
C ASP A 98 -14.13 -1.90 -5.91
N ILE A 99 -12.95 -1.80 -6.54
CA ILE A 99 -11.66 -1.84 -5.84
C ILE A 99 -11.10 -0.43 -5.70
N LEU A 100 -10.65 -0.12 -4.49
CA LEU A 100 -9.99 1.13 -4.16
C LEU A 100 -8.48 0.91 -4.13
N VAL A 101 -7.72 1.84 -4.70
CA VAL A 101 -6.26 1.71 -4.81
C VAL A 101 -5.58 3.02 -4.39
N ALA A 102 -4.62 2.92 -3.48
CA ALA A 102 -3.89 4.07 -2.98
C ALA A 102 -2.39 3.78 -2.79
N TYR A 103 -1.62 4.85 -2.70
CA TYR A 103 -0.22 4.85 -2.30
C TYR A 103 -0.08 5.51 -0.93
N CYS A 104 0.65 4.89 -0.02
CA CYS A 104 1.02 5.50 1.25
C CYS A 104 2.44 5.05 1.63
N PRO A 105 3.47 5.87 1.43
CA PRO A 105 4.83 5.44 1.70
C PRO A 105 5.04 5.25 3.20
N GLU A 106 5.75 4.19 3.56
CA GLU A 106 6.23 3.99 4.92
C GLU A 106 7.47 4.85 5.21
N ARG A 107 7.56 5.40 6.43
CA ARG A 107 8.72 6.15 6.92
C ARG A 107 9.03 5.72 8.35
N VAL A 108 9.85 4.69 8.49
CA VAL A 108 10.38 4.26 9.79
C VAL A 108 11.90 4.34 9.85
N MET A 109 12.41 4.91 10.94
CA MET A 109 13.80 4.83 11.33
C MET A 109 14.05 3.58 12.17
N PRO A 110 15.18 2.88 11.94
CA PRO A 110 15.60 1.79 12.81
C PRO A 110 15.66 2.24 14.28
N GLY A 111 15.06 1.46 15.18
CA GLY A 111 15.08 1.70 16.62
C GLY A 111 13.90 2.49 17.21
N LYS A 112 13.03 3.11 16.40
CA LYS A 112 11.82 3.83 16.86
C LYS A 112 10.52 3.49 16.12
N VAL A 113 10.54 2.39 15.36
CA VAL A 113 9.46 1.91 14.48
C VAL A 113 8.05 2.09 15.06
N LEU A 114 7.74 1.55 16.24
CA LEU A 114 6.36 1.63 16.78
C LEU A 114 5.91 3.06 17.11
N HIS A 115 6.80 3.88 17.66
CA HIS A 115 6.48 5.27 17.96
C HIS A 115 6.24 6.06 16.67
N GLU A 116 7.10 5.86 15.68
CA GLU A 116 7.00 6.57 14.40
C GLU A 116 5.78 6.14 13.57
N LEU A 117 5.45 4.84 13.59
CA LEU A 117 4.24 4.34 12.92
C LEU A 117 2.96 5.03 13.42
N ILE A 118 2.90 5.37 14.71
CA ILE A 118 1.73 6.01 15.34
C ILE A 118 1.76 7.53 15.14
N ASN A 119 2.91 8.17 15.30
CA ASN A 119 3.00 9.63 15.44
C ASN A 119 3.36 10.36 14.15
N ASN A 120 3.98 9.70 13.17
CA ASN A 120 4.43 10.39 11.96
C ASN A 120 3.27 10.68 11.02
N ASP A 121 3.28 11.86 10.41
CA ASP A 121 2.34 12.19 9.34
C ASP A 121 2.47 11.20 8.17
N ARG A 122 1.34 10.89 7.54
CA ARG A 122 1.23 10.02 6.39
C ARG A 122 0.87 10.83 5.16
N ILE A 123 1.61 10.62 4.07
CA ILE A 123 1.20 11.10 2.76
C ILE A 123 0.32 10.03 2.14
N ILE A 124 -0.85 10.40 1.62
CA ILE A 124 -1.79 9.49 0.98
C ILE A 124 -2.08 10.01 -0.43
N GLY A 125 -1.92 9.14 -1.42
CA GLY A 125 -2.33 9.40 -2.80
C GLY A 125 -3.21 8.28 -3.34
N GLY A 126 -4.51 8.50 -3.36
CA GLY A 126 -5.46 7.57 -3.98
C GLY A 126 -5.55 7.74 -5.50
N LEU A 127 -5.94 6.68 -6.21
CA LEU A 127 -6.34 6.78 -7.62
C LEU A 127 -7.72 7.44 -7.82
N SER A 128 -8.47 7.59 -6.73
CA SER A 128 -9.73 8.33 -6.63
C SER A 128 -9.81 9.02 -5.26
N LEU A 129 -10.73 9.97 -5.10
CA LEU A 129 -10.96 10.63 -3.81
C LEU A 129 -11.40 9.60 -2.76
N LYS A 130 -12.33 8.72 -3.13
CA LYS A 130 -12.82 7.62 -2.30
C LYS A 130 -11.69 6.65 -1.89
N SER A 131 -10.71 6.41 -2.77
CA SER A 131 -9.54 5.61 -2.41
C SER A 131 -8.69 6.29 -1.33
N SER A 132 -8.54 7.61 -1.41
CA SER A 132 -7.82 8.40 -0.39
C SER A 132 -8.57 8.41 0.93
N GLU A 133 -9.88 8.64 0.92
CA GLU A 133 -10.74 8.63 2.11
C GLU A 133 -10.69 7.27 2.82
N ARG A 134 -10.81 6.17 2.07
CA ARG A 134 -10.74 4.82 2.65
C ARG A 134 -9.37 4.51 3.25
N ALA A 135 -8.29 5.00 2.65
CA ALA A 135 -6.95 4.87 3.21
C ALA A 135 -6.80 5.68 4.50
N ILE A 136 -7.34 6.91 4.56
CA ILE A 136 -7.36 7.72 5.79
C ILE A 136 -8.09 6.98 6.90
N GLU A 137 -9.28 6.43 6.63
CA GLU A 137 -10.05 5.65 7.61
C GLU A 137 -9.23 4.49 8.19
N LEU A 138 -8.50 3.77 7.32
CA LEU A 138 -7.67 2.65 7.76
C LEU A 138 -6.53 3.12 8.68
N TYR A 139 -5.78 4.15 8.28
CA TYR A 139 -4.65 4.62 9.08
C TYR A 139 -5.11 5.30 10.38
N LYS A 140 -6.24 6.01 10.38
CA LYS A 140 -6.79 6.65 11.58
C LYS A 140 -7.27 5.69 12.67
N ILE A 141 -7.23 4.37 12.42
CA ILE A 141 -7.40 3.36 13.49
C ILE A 141 -6.29 3.48 14.55
N PHE A 142 -5.08 3.86 14.16
CA PHE A 142 -3.92 3.92 15.06
C PHE A 142 -3.05 5.17 14.91
N LEU A 143 -3.18 5.93 13.83
CA LEU A 143 -2.35 7.09 13.54
C LEU A 143 -2.82 8.33 14.30
N GLU A 144 -1.93 8.90 15.11
CA GLU A 144 -2.11 10.19 15.78
C GLU A 144 -1.67 11.37 14.89
N GLY A 145 -0.70 11.14 13.98
CA GLY A 145 -0.25 12.12 12.99
C GLY A 145 -1.31 12.50 11.95
N GLU A 146 -1.00 13.51 11.12
CA GLU A 146 -1.88 13.97 10.06
C GLU A 146 -1.82 13.07 8.81
N CYS A 147 -2.97 12.93 8.14
CA CYS A 147 -3.03 12.30 6.82
C CYS A 147 -3.06 13.39 5.75
N LEU A 148 -1.93 13.62 5.10
CA LEU A 148 -1.75 14.61 4.04
C LEU A 148 -2.14 14.00 2.69
N VAL A 149 -3.29 14.41 2.15
CA VAL A 149 -3.80 13.92 0.87
C VAL A 149 -3.18 14.70 -0.29
N THR A 150 -2.73 13.98 -1.32
CA THR A 150 -2.23 14.53 -2.57
C THR A 150 -2.56 13.59 -3.73
N ASP A 151 -2.16 13.92 -4.96
CA ASP A 151 -2.31 12.99 -6.08
C ASP A 151 -1.31 11.82 -5.95
N VAL A 152 -1.68 10.66 -6.50
CA VAL A 152 -0.88 9.43 -6.39
C VAL A 152 0.57 9.60 -6.85
N ARG A 153 0.79 10.36 -7.93
CA ARG A 153 2.12 10.54 -8.52
C ARG A 153 3.00 11.42 -7.66
N THR A 154 2.44 12.48 -7.08
CA THR A 154 3.12 13.32 -6.10
C THR A 154 3.46 12.53 -4.84
N ALA A 155 2.55 11.68 -4.37
CA ALA A 155 2.79 10.81 -3.22
C ALA A 155 3.97 9.83 -3.50
N GLU A 156 3.97 9.15 -4.66
CA GLU A 156 5.07 8.27 -5.10
C GLU A 156 6.39 9.02 -5.22
N TRP A 157 6.37 10.21 -5.84
CA TRP A 157 7.56 11.05 -5.99
C TRP A 157 8.19 11.40 -4.64
N SER A 158 7.37 11.67 -3.62
CA SER A 158 7.85 12.04 -2.27
C SER A 158 8.72 10.96 -1.60
N SER A 159 8.49 9.69 -1.96
CA SER A 159 9.30 8.56 -1.52
C SER A 159 10.44 8.28 -2.48
N TRP A 160 10.13 8.17 -3.78
CA TRP A 160 11.08 7.78 -4.83
C TRP A 160 12.29 8.73 -4.93
N ARG A 161 12.04 10.03 -4.76
CA ARG A 161 13.11 11.04 -4.72
C ARG A 161 14.18 10.70 -3.66
N LYS A 162 13.80 10.18 -2.49
CA LYS A 162 14.78 9.83 -1.44
C LYS A 162 15.66 8.66 -1.84
N MET A 163 15.09 7.67 -2.53
CA MET A 163 15.85 6.52 -3.06
C MET A 163 16.88 6.96 -4.11
N LEU A 164 16.52 7.91 -4.98
CA LEU A 164 17.43 8.41 -6.02
C LEU A 164 18.52 9.36 -5.49
N PHE A 165 18.17 10.22 -4.52
CA PHE A 165 19.05 11.32 -4.10
C PHE A 165 19.65 11.15 -2.70
N GLY A 166 19.26 10.13 -1.93
CA GLY A 166 19.85 9.80 -0.63
C GLY A 166 19.64 10.86 0.47
N THR A 167 18.64 11.73 0.33
CA THR A 167 18.29 12.81 1.28
C THR A 167 17.00 12.52 2.02
#